data_AF-C0ZX87-F1
#
_entry.id   AF-C0ZX87-F1
#
_cell.length_a   1.000
_cell.length_b   1.000
_cell.length_c   1.000
_cell.angle_alpha   90.00
_cell.angle_beta   90.00
_cell.angle_gamma   90.00
#
_symmetry.space_group_name_H-M   'P 1'
#
loop_
_entity.id
_entity.type
_entity.pdbx_description
1 polymer ?
#
loop_
_entity_poly.entity_id
_entity_poly.type
_entity_poly.pdbx_seq_one_letter_code
_entity_poly.pdbx_strand_id
1 'polypeptide(L)'
;MAEFQCTLPINYRRKVTSTESSPRGNKVEKHADSEPKFVHLWYTSDEAAPTDGHAQREAIDATCYPPTALGVKPGDLIELPGEGWLKVVKVGNYDNNDYFVPGIVDVKLRRVDG
;
A
#
# COMPACT_ATOMS: atom_id res chain seq x y z
N MET A 1 13.17 14.90 -15.01
CA MET A 1 11.71 15.12 -14.87
C MET A 1 11.45 15.53 -13.43
N ALA A 2 10.46 16.40 -13.19
CA ALA A 2 10.15 16.83 -11.83
C ALA A 2 9.40 15.71 -11.10
N GLU A 3 9.93 15.26 -9.97
CA GLU A 3 9.25 14.31 -9.09
C GLU A 3 8.04 15.00 -8.45
N PHE A 4 6.91 14.28 -8.35
CA PHE A 4 5.77 14.80 -7.58
C PHE A 4 6.20 15.04 -6.13
N GLN A 5 5.82 16.20 -5.60
CA GLN A 5 6.09 16.53 -4.21
C GLN A 5 5.26 15.62 -3.29
N CYS A 6 5.96 14.81 -2.52
CA CYS A 6 5.39 13.96 -1.48
C CYS A 6 5.51 14.70 -0.15
N THR A 7 4.39 15.22 0.35
CA THR A 7 4.33 16.08 1.54
C THR A 7 3.37 15.58 2.61
N LEU A 8 2.48 14.65 2.27
CA LEU A 8 1.50 14.11 3.22
C LEU A 8 2.13 12.98 4.03
N PRO A 9 2.18 13.09 5.37
CA PRO A 9 2.81 12.08 6.22
C PRO A 9 1.95 10.81 6.31
N ILE A 10 2.62 9.66 6.28
CA ILE A 10 2.08 8.34 6.57
C ILE A 10 3.08 7.57 7.44
N ASN A 11 2.64 6.50 8.09
CA ASN A 11 3.58 5.51 8.61
C ASN A 11 3.64 4.30 7.68
N TYR A 12 4.82 3.73 7.52
CA TYR A 12 5.06 2.59 6.63
C TYR A 12 5.78 1.48 7.39
N ARG A 13 5.33 0.24 7.17
CA ARG A 13 6.01 -0.97 7.64
C ARG A 13 6.21 -1.94 6.50
N ARG A 14 7.47 -2.26 6.22
CA ARG A 14 7.83 -3.25 5.23
C ARG A 14 7.55 -4.65 5.75
N LYS A 15 6.95 -5.51 4.92
CA LYS A 15 6.82 -6.94 5.19
C LYS A 15 8.21 -7.58 5.22
N VAL A 16 8.53 -8.27 6.31
CA VAL A 16 9.76 -9.03 6.49
C VAL A 16 9.40 -10.51 6.42
N THR A 17 10.08 -11.25 5.55
CA THR A 17 9.93 -12.71 5.52
C THR A 17 10.63 -13.25 6.76
N SER A 18 9.87 -13.61 7.79
CA SER A 18 10.42 -14.34 8.93
C SER A 18 10.45 -15.82 8.59
N THR A 19 11.61 -16.44 8.77
CA THR A 19 11.80 -17.89 8.70
C THR A 19 11.39 -18.58 9.99
N GLU A 20 10.91 -17.83 11.00
CA GLU A 20 10.48 -18.40 12.26
C GLU A 20 9.10 -19.04 12.09
N SER A 21 9.11 -20.36 11.95
CA SER A 21 7.98 -21.20 12.25
C SER A 21 7.54 -20.94 13.68
N SER A 22 6.26 -20.64 13.89
CA SER A 22 5.66 -20.73 15.22
C SER A 22 5.95 -22.13 15.82
N PRO A 23 5.74 -22.37 17.13
CA PRO A 23 5.85 -23.70 17.72
C PRO A 23 4.99 -24.79 17.04
N ARG A 24 4.08 -24.37 16.13
CA ARG A 24 3.20 -25.22 15.31
C ARG A 24 3.56 -25.24 13.82
N GLY A 25 4.69 -24.67 13.39
CA GLY A 25 5.11 -24.67 11.99
C GLY A 25 4.48 -23.60 11.11
N ASN A 26 3.63 -22.71 11.64
CA ASN A 26 2.94 -21.70 10.84
C ASN A 26 3.89 -20.55 10.48
N LYS A 27 3.84 -20.12 9.22
CA LYS A 27 4.51 -18.89 8.75
C LYS A 27 3.75 -17.70 9.33
N VAL A 28 4.39 -16.92 10.19
CA VAL A 28 3.85 -15.66 10.70
C VAL A 28 4.36 -14.53 9.80
N GLU A 29 3.45 -13.73 9.24
CA GLU A 29 3.85 -12.49 8.57
C GLU A 29 4.43 -11.54 9.63
N LYS A 30 5.71 -11.17 9.49
CA LYS A 30 6.33 -10.13 10.32
C LYS A 30 6.47 -8.86 9.50
N HIS A 31 6.48 -7.74 10.20
CA HIS A 31 6.71 -6.42 9.62
C HIS A 31 7.86 -5.75 10.37
N ALA A 32 8.62 -4.93 9.66
CA ALA A 32 9.65 -4.07 10.25
C ALA A 32 9.01 -3.02 11.15
N ASP A 33 9.86 -2.32 11.91
CA ASP A 33 9.44 -1.15 12.67
C ASP A 33 8.79 -0.08 11.79
N SER A 34 7.93 0.71 12.42
CA SER A 34 7.19 1.78 11.77
C SER A 34 8.13 2.93 11.41
N GLU A 35 8.17 3.30 10.14
CA GLU A 35 8.94 4.46 9.66
C GLU A 35 8.01 5.54 9.10
N PRO A 36 8.16 6.81 9.52
CA PRO A 36 7.43 7.92 8.91
C PRO A 36 7.91 8.13 7.47
N LYS A 37 6.97 8.21 6.53
CA LYS A 37 7.22 8.48 5.11
C LYS A 37 6.25 9.56 4.62
N PHE A 38 6.53 10.07 3.43
CA PHE A 38 5.66 11.03 2.77
C PHE A 38 5.11 10.46 1.47
N VAL A 39 3.85 10.80 1.17
CA VAL A 39 3.17 10.49 -0.07
C VAL A 39 2.64 11.76 -0.72
N HIS A 40 2.32 11.70 -2.00
CA HIS A 40 1.74 12.82 -2.73
C HIS A 40 0.28 13.07 -2.32
N LEU A 41 -0.52 12.01 -2.32
CA LEU A 41 -1.96 12.03 -2.03
C LEU A 41 -2.38 10.67 -1.46
N TRP A 42 -3.46 10.66 -0.67
CA TRP A 42 -4.25 9.47 -0.42
C TRP A 42 -5.73 9.85 -0.39
N TYR A 43 -6.60 8.87 -0.66
CA TYR A 43 -8.04 9.00 -0.48
C TYR A 43 -8.65 7.65 -0.08
N THR A 44 -9.70 7.70 0.73
CA THR A 44 -10.53 6.55 1.07
C THR A 44 -11.58 6.33 -0.02
N SER A 45 -12.02 5.08 -0.17
CA SER A 45 -13.15 4.75 -1.02
C SER A 45 -14.35 4.48 -0.11
N ASP A 46 -15.33 5.38 -0.10
CA ASP A 46 -16.54 5.27 0.75
C ASP A 46 -17.50 4.16 0.31
N GLU A 47 -17.38 3.67 -0.93
CA GLU A 47 -18.19 2.57 -1.44
C GLU A 47 -17.33 1.31 -1.63
N ALA A 48 -17.62 0.29 -0.82
CA ALA A 48 -17.38 -1.08 -1.23
C ALA A 48 -18.19 -1.31 -2.52
N ALA A 49 -17.55 -1.11 -3.67
CA ALA A 49 -18.22 -1.23 -4.96
C ALA A 49 -18.95 -2.59 -5.01
N PRO A 50 -20.25 -2.61 -5.39
CA PRO A 50 -21.00 -3.85 -5.42
C PRO A 50 -20.24 -4.89 -6.25
N THR A 51 -20.01 -6.05 -5.63
CA THR A 51 -19.26 -7.18 -6.21
C THR A 51 -20.06 -7.97 -7.24
N ASP A 52 -21.31 -7.57 -7.50
CA ASP A 52 -22.19 -8.25 -8.44
C ASP A 52 -21.77 -7.97 -9.90
N GLY A 53 -21.28 -9.01 -10.58
CA GLY A 53 -21.16 -9.04 -12.04
C GLY A 53 -19.74 -9.17 -12.62
N HIS A 54 -18.67 -8.90 -11.86
CA HIS A 54 -17.30 -9.04 -12.35
C HIS A 54 -16.38 -9.71 -11.32
N ALA A 55 -15.99 -10.96 -11.59
CA ALA A 55 -15.18 -11.83 -10.72
C ALA A 55 -13.77 -11.31 -10.36
N GLN A 56 -13.38 -10.11 -10.80
CA GLN A 56 -12.05 -9.51 -10.59
C GLN A 56 -12.08 -8.19 -9.82
N ARG A 57 -13.20 -7.78 -9.22
CA ARG A 57 -13.23 -6.58 -8.36
C ARG A 57 -12.70 -6.92 -6.96
N GLU A 58 -11.46 -6.51 -6.69
CA GLU A 58 -10.87 -6.53 -5.36
C GLU A 58 -11.46 -5.38 -4.52
N ALA A 59 -11.86 -5.67 -3.28
CA ALA A 59 -12.26 -4.63 -2.33
C ALA A 59 -11.06 -3.76 -1.98
N ILE A 60 -11.16 -2.47 -2.28
CA ILE A 60 -10.13 -1.45 -2.03
C ILE A 60 -10.76 -0.43 -1.09
N ASP A 61 -10.17 -0.26 0.10
CA ASP A 61 -10.66 0.68 1.11
C ASP A 61 -10.00 2.06 0.96
N ALA A 62 -8.76 2.10 0.48
CA ALA A 62 -8.05 3.34 0.21
C ALA A 62 -7.05 3.21 -0.94
N THR A 63 -6.68 4.34 -1.52
CA THR A 63 -5.59 4.45 -2.48
C THR A 63 -4.59 5.49 -1.99
N CYS A 64 -3.28 5.20 -2.09
CA CYS A 64 -2.24 6.18 -1.81
C CYS A 64 -1.20 6.25 -2.94
N TYR A 65 -0.55 7.40 -3.08
CA TYR A 65 0.43 7.68 -4.12
C TYR A 65 1.82 7.98 -3.53
N PRO A 66 2.57 6.95 -3.09
CA PRO A 66 3.94 7.12 -2.65
C PRO A 66 4.91 7.32 -3.82
N PRO A 67 6.12 7.83 -3.56
CA PRO A 67 7.17 7.91 -4.57
C PRO A 67 7.65 6.50 -4.97
N THR A 68 8.00 6.32 -6.24
CA THR A 68 8.50 5.02 -6.77
C THR A 68 9.72 4.54 -5.98
N ALA A 69 10.58 5.47 -5.53
CA ALA A 69 11.77 5.18 -4.72
C ALA A 69 11.47 4.52 -3.36
N LEU A 70 10.25 4.63 -2.82
CA LEU A 70 9.88 3.96 -1.57
C LEU A 70 9.87 2.42 -1.72
N GLY A 71 9.65 1.93 -2.95
CA GLY A 71 9.71 0.50 -3.27
C GLY A 71 8.64 -0.31 -2.53
N VAL A 72 7.42 0.22 -2.45
CA VAL A 72 6.25 -0.42 -1.81
C VAL A 72 5.92 -1.75 -2.51
N LYS A 73 5.59 -2.78 -1.72
CA LYS A 73 5.26 -4.12 -2.23
C LYS A 73 3.95 -4.64 -1.64
N PRO A 74 3.25 -5.55 -2.35
CA PRO A 74 2.13 -6.28 -1.77
C PRO A 74 2.48 -6.96 -0.45
N GLY A 75 1.63 -6.76 0.56
CA GLY A 75 1.80 -7.26 1.92
C GLY A 75 2.47 -6.31 2.91
N ASP A 76 3.05 -5.19 2.45
CA ASP A 76 3.46 -4.10 3.32
C ASP A 76 2.24 -3.46 4.02
N LEU A 77 2.48 -2.72 5.10
CA LEU A 77 1.44 -1.96 5.80
C LEU A 77 1.70 -0.46 5.69
N ILE A 78 0.62 0.30 5.49
CA ILE A 78 0.62 1.75 5.47
C ILE A 78 -0.44 2.24 6.45
N GLU A 79 -0.05 3.11 7.37
CA GLU A 79 -0.98 3.83 8.23
C GLU A 79 -1.34 5.16 7.59
N LEU A 80 -2.62 5.34 7.27
CA LEU A 80 -3.13 6.63 6.82
C LEU A 80 -3.69 7.40 8.03
N PRO A 81 -3.41 8.71 8.15
CA PRO A 81 -3.95 9.53 9.22
C PRO A 81 -5.48 9.44 9.29
N GLY A 82 -6.02 8.92 10.39
CA GLY A 82 -7.47 8.78 10.62
C GLY A 82 -8.08 7.43 10.24
N GLU A 83 -7.41 6.62 9.42
CA GLU A 83 -7.92 5.30 8.97
C GLU A 83 -7.24 4.10 9.65
N GLY A 84 -6.08 4.33 10.28
CA GLY A 84 -5.27 3.27 10.89
C GLY A 84 -4.46 2.49 9.86
N TRP A 85 -4.04 1.28 10.23
CA TRP A 85 -3.16 0.43 9.40
C TRP A 85 -3.94 -0.31 8.31
N LEU A 86 -3.52 -0.12 7.07
CA LEU A 86 -4.02 -0.85 5.90
C LEU A 86 -2.90 -1.66 5.26
N LYS A 87 -3.27 -2.79 4.65
CA LYS A 87 -2.38 -3.68 3.91
C LYS A 87 -2.36 -3.32 2.44
N VAL A 88 -1.17 -3.30 1.86
CA VAL A 88 -0.97 -3.16 0.42
C VAL A 88 -1.42 -4.43 -0.29
N VAL A 89 -2.40 -4.30 -1.17
CA VAL A 89 -2.89 -5.42 -2.00
C VAL A 89 -2.34 -5.37 -3.42
N LYS A 90 -2.17 -4.16 -3.98
CA LYS A 90 -1.71 -3.96 -5.36
C LYS A 90 -0.89 -2.70 -5.50
N VAL A 91 0.08 -2.72 -6.40
CA VAL A 91 0.93 -1.58 -6.78
C VAL A 91 0.92 -1.45 -8.30
N GLY A 92 0.52 -0.29 -8.80
CA GLY A 92 0.61 0.11 -10.20
C GLY A 92 1.74 1.12 -10.38
N ASN A 93 2.59 0.92 -11.39
CA ASN A 93 3.70 1.83 -11.67
C ASN A 93 3.37 2.70 -12.88
N TYR A 94 3.24 4.01 -12.66
CA TYR A 94 3.05 4.96 -13.77
C TYR A 94 4.33 5.15 -14.58
N ASP A 95 5.50 4.90 -13.99
CA ASP A 95 6.80 5.05 -14.65
C ASP A 95 7.08 3.97 -15.71
N ASN A 96 6.19 3.00 -15.89
CA ASN A 96 6.28 2.01 -16.97
C ASN A 96 5.84 2.58 -18.35
N ASN A 97 5.59 3.89 -18.45
CA ASN A 97 5.19 4.57 -19.69
C ASN A 97 6.27 5.58 -20.12
N ASP A 98 6.85 5.39 -21.31
CA ASP A 98 7.90 6.25 -21.87
C ASP A 98 7.47 7.73 -22.03
N TYR A 99 6.17 7.99 -22.11
CA TYR A 99 5.62 9.34 -22.28
C TYR A 99 5.27 10.05 -20.98
N PHE A 100 5.23 9.34 -19.84
CA PHE A 100 4.86 9.90 -18.54
C PHE A 100 5.50 9.13 -17.39
N VAL A 101 6.58 9.70 -16.84
CA VAL A 101 7.38 9.13 -15.74
C VAL A 101 7.36 10.08 -14.54
N PRO A 102 6.26 10.08 -13.78
CA PRO A 102 6.03 11.04 -12.69
C PRO A 102 6.81 10.74 -11.40
N GLY A 103 7.42 9.57 -11.26
CA GLY A 103 8.13 9.15 -10.04
C GLY A 103 7.20 8.73 -8.89
N ILE A 104 5.96 8.35 -9.19
CA ILE A 104 4.96 7.88 -8.21
C ILE A 104 4.33 6.55 -8.63
N VAL A 105 3.84 5.81 -7.64
CA VAL A 105 3.10 4.57 -7.84
C VAL A 105 1.67 4.68 -7.30
N ASP A 106 0.73 3.98 -7.92
CA ASP A 106 -0.65 3.81 -7.44
C ASP A 106 -0.71 2.59 -6.51
N VAL A 107 -0.92 2.82 -5.21
CA VAL A 107 -0.97 1.73 -4.22
C VAL A 107 -2.40 1.55 -3.74
N LYS A 108 -2.94 0.35 -3.94
CA LYS A 108 -4.25 -0.06 -3.45
C LYS A 108 -4.11 -0.69 -2.07
N LEU A 109 -4.93 -0.20 -1.14
CA LEU A 109 -4.92 -0.56 0.27
C LEU A 109 -6.23 -1.21 0.69
N ARG A 110 -6.13 -2.17 1.61
CA ARG A 110 -7.26 -2.83 2.25
C ARG A 110 -7.09 -2.85 3.75
N ARG A 111 -8.18 -2.68 4.51
CA ARG A 111 -8.18 -2.78 5.97
C ARG A 111 -7.68 -4.16 6.40
N VAL A 112 -6.89 -4.16 7.48
CA VAL A 112 -6.50 -5.41 8.14
C VAL A 112 -7.68 -5.81 9.02
N ASP A 113 -8.47 -6.78 8.58
CA ASP A 113 -9.47 -7.40 9.47
C ASP A 113 -8.73 -8.03 10.66
N GLY A 114 -9.09 -7.59 11.86
CA GLY A 114 -8.60 -8.10 13.14
C GLY A 114 -9.28 -9.39 13.57
#